data_AF-A0A427SYW7-F1
#
_entry.id   AF-A0A427SYW7-F1
#
_cell.length_a   1.000
_cell.length_b   1.000
_cell.length_c   1.000
_cell.angle_alpha   90.00
_cell.angle_beta   90.00
_cell.angle_gamma   90.00
#
_symmetry.space_group_name_H-M   'P 1'
#
loop_
_entity.id
_entity.type
_entity.pdbx_description
1 polymer ?
#
loop_
_entity_poly.entity_id
_entity_poly.type
_entity_poly.pdbx_seq_one_letter_code
_entity_poly.pdbx_strand_id
1 'polypeptide(L)' 'MTEPEAFDTLRQWARTQGMNAESIVPETWTAAAHGTSWVLAPRGRTSAVYIVSPAGVRPVNRSVESLADVLAGLE' A
#
# COMPACT_ATOMS: atom_id res chain seq x y z
N MET A 1 -2.70 11.36 -8.05
CA MET A 1 -2.23 9.97 -8.19
C MET A 1 -3.44 9.07 -8.26
N THR A 2 -3.50 8.25 -9.29
CA THR A 2 -4.53 7.23 -9.54
C THR A 2 -4.15 5.91 -8.87
N GLU A 3 -5.10 4.98 -8.74
CA GLU A 3 -4.85 3.64 -8.18
C GLU A 3 -3.76 2.88 -8.96
N PRO A 4 -3.78 2.81 -10.31
CA PRO A 4 -2.75 2.11 -11.06
C PRO A 4 -1.34 2.70 -10.83
N GLU A 5 -1.24 4.03 -10.80
CA GLU A 5 0.03 4.72 -10.50
C GLU A 5 0.55 4.38 -9.10
N ALA A 6 -0.34 4.21 -8.12
CA ALA A 6 0.05 3.81 -6.77
C ALA A 6 0.62 2.39 -6.74
N PHE A 7 0.00 1.45 -7.46
CA PHE A 7 0.53 0.08 -7.59
C PHE A 7 1.89 0.06 -8.30
N ASP A 8 2.07 0.84 -9.36
CA ASP A 8 3.38 0.91 -10.04
C ASP A 8 4.46 1.55 -9.16
N THR A 9 4.11 2.59 -8.42
CA THR A 9 5.02 3.22 -7.44
C THR A 9 5.43 2.21 -6.35
N LEU A 10 4.46 1.44 -5.82
CA LEU A 10 4.74 0.40 -4.84
C LEU A 10 5.64 -0.71 -5.41
N ARG A 11 5.41 -1.15 -6.65
CA ARG A 11 6.26 -2.13 -7.33
C ARG A 11 7.68 -1.62 -7.55
N GLN A 12 7.84 -0.37 -7.97
CA GLN A 12 9.15 0.24 -8.15
C GLN A 12 9.91 0.27 -6.82
N TRP A 13 9.27 0.73 -5.75
CA TRP A 13 9.84 0.70 -4.41
C TRP A 13 10.18 -0.73 -3.95
N ALA A 14 9.28 -1.70 -4.14
CA ALA A 14 9.53 -3.09 -3.76
C ALA A 14 10.79 -3.66 -4.45
N ARG A 15 11.02 -3.34 -5.73
CA ARG A 15 12.24 -3.72 -6.45
C ARG A 15 13.50 -3.13 -5.81
N THR A 16 13.48 -1.88 -5.36
CA THR A 16 14.64 -1.27 -4.69
C THR A 16 14.92 -1.87 -3.31
N GLN A 17 13.90 -2.44 -2.67
CA GLN A 17 14.04 -3.17 -1.40
C GLN A 17 14.39 -4.65 -1.58
N GLY A 18 14.56 -5.14 -2.81
CA GLY A 18 14.78 -6.57 -3.09
C GLY A 18 13.55 -7.46 -2.83
N MET A 19 12.36 -6.87 -2.73
CA MET A 19 11.10 -7.58 -2.56
C MET A 19 10.55 -8.04 -3.92
N ASN A 20 9.73 -9.10 -3.92
CA ASN A 20 9.08 -9.57 -5.14
C ASN A 20 7.93 -8.64 -5.57
N ALA A 21 8.25 -7.66 -6.41
CA ALA A 21 7.28 -6.72 -6.96
C ALA A 21 6.21 -7.35 -7.85
N GLU A 22 6.46 -8.52 -8.44
CA GLU A 22 5.49 -9.22 -9.29
C GLU A 22 4.31 -9.79 -8.47
N SER A 23 4.51 -9.98 -7.16
CA SER A 23 3.44 -10.38 -6.24
C SER A 23 2.45 -9.25 -5.89
N ILE A 24 2.74 -8.02 -6.35
CA ILE A 24 1.92 -6.84 -6.07
C ILE A 24 0.91 -6.64 -7.21
N VAL A 25 -0.16 -7.44 -7.18
CA VAL A 25 -1.23 -7.44 -8.18
C VAL A 25 -2.55 -6.93 -7.58
N PRO A 26 -3.24 -5.95 -8.21
CA PRO A 26 -4.42 -5.31 -7.64
C PRO A 26 -5.51 -6.28 -7.16
N GLU A 27 -5.67 -7.41 -7.83
CA GLU A 27 -6.68 -8.44 -7.54
C GLU A 27 -6.46 -9.11 -6.19
N THR A 28 -5.20 -9.19 -5.73
CA THR A 28 -4.83 -9.80 -4.44
C THR A 28 -4.56 -8.75 -3.37
N TRP A 29 -4.84 -7.48 -3.65
CA TRP A 29 -4.61 -6.37 -2.75
C TRP A 29 -5.91 -5.62 -2.47
N THR A 30 -5.95 -4.98 -1.32
CA THR A 30 -6.96 -3.98 -0.98
C THR A 30 -6.30 -2.61 -1.15
N ALA A 31 -7.00 -1.72 -1.85
CA ALA A 31 -6.58 -0.35 -2.08
C ALA A 31 -7.64 0.61 -1.52
N ALA A 32 -7.20 1.69 -0.87
CA ALA A 32 -8.06 2.79 -0.47
C ALA A 32 -7.37 4.13 -0.71
N ALA A 33 -8.11 5.08 -1.26
CA ALA A 33 -7.65 6.45 -1.41
C ALA A 33 -7.76 7.22 -0.09
N HIS A 34 -6.73 8.01 0.23
CA HIS A 34 -6.72 8.93 1.37
C HIS A 34 -6.03 10.24 0.96
N GLY A 35 -6.84 11.26 0.66
CA GLY A 35 -6.35 12.53 0.11
C GLY A 35 -5.62 12.33 -1.23
N THR A 36 -4.34 12.72 -1.28
CA THR A 36 -3.47 12.54 -2.46
C THR A 36 -2.70 11.22 -2.46
N SER A 37 -2.93 10.36 -1.46
CA SER A 37 -2.21 9.11 -1.22
C SER A 37 -3.12 7.89 -1.34
N TRP A 38 -2.52 6.72 -1.43
CA TRP A 38 -3.16 5.41 -1.47
C TRP A 38 -2.63 4.54 -0.36
N VAL A 39 -3.53 3.84 0.33
CA VAL A 39 -3.19 2.80 1.30
C VAL A 39 -3.39 1.46 0.62
N LEU A 40 -2.30 0.70 0.48
CA LEU A 40 -2.27 -0.61 -0.18
C LEU A 40 -1.90 -1.68 0.84
N ALA A 41 -2.68 -2.77 0.90
CA ALA A 41 -2.38 -3.93 1.73
C ALA A 41 -2.72 -5.26 1.01
N PRO A 42 -1.91 -6.31 1.13
CA PRO A 42 -2.21 -7.62 0.54
C PRO A 42 -3.41 -8.27 1.26
N ARG A 43 -4.35 -8.80 0.47
CA ARG A 43 -5.53 -9.52 0.98
C ARG A 43 -5.08 -10.76 1.77
N GLY A 44 -5.64 -10.93 2.97
CA GLY A 44 -5.32 -12.04 3.85
C GLY A 44 -3.97 -11.95 4.58
N ARG A 45 -3.16 -10.89 4.36
CA ARG A 45 -1.97 -10.59 5.15
C ARG A 45 -2.06 -9.18 5.73
N THR A 46 -2.56 -9.11 6.95
CA THR A 46 -2.77 -7.86 7.70
C THR A 46 -1.49 -7.20 8.20
N SER A 47 -0.32 -7.79 8.00
CA SER A 47 0.93 -7.31 8.60
C SER A 47 1.78 -6.42 7.69
N ALA A 48 1.34 -6.11 6.46
CA ALA A 48 2.10 -5.33 5.51
C ALA A 48 1.23 -4.25 4.83
N VAL A 49 1.24 -3.04 5.40
CA VAL A 49 0.50 -1.89 4.86
C VAL A 49 1.49 -0.91 4.26
N TYR A 50 1.14 -0.34 3.12
CA TYR A 50 1.98 0.63 2.41
C TYR A 50 1.16 1.88 2.11
N ILE A 51 1.67 3.02 2.55
CA ILE A 51 1.14 4.32 2.15
C ILE A 51 1.95 4.78 0.96
N VAL A 52 1.29 4.96 -0.17
CA VAL A 52 1.87 5.40 -1.43
C VAL A 52 1.41 6.82 -1.69
N SER A 53 2.37 7.72 -1.84
CA SER A 53 2.12 9.15 -2.08
C SER A 53 3.02 9.65 -3.20
N PRO A 54 2.80 10.86 -3.74
CA PRO A 54 3.72 11.48 -4.69
C PRO A 54 5.15 11.64 -4.16
N ALA A 55 5.34 11.68 -2.83
CA ALA A 55 6.66 11.74 -2.19
C ALA A 55 7.35 10.36 -2.10
N GLY A 56 6.66 9.27 -2.43
CA GLY A 56 7.16 7.90 -2.38
C GLY A 56 6.32 6.97 -1.51
N VAL A 57 6.91 5.82 -1.18
CA VAL A 57 6.26 4.74 -0.43
C VAL A 57 6.75 4.73 1.01
N ARG A 58 5.80 4.67 1.95
CA ARG A 58 6.05 4.51 3.37
C ARG A 58 5.41 3.21 3.87
N PRO A 59 6.20 2.17 4.19
CA PRO A 59 5.66 0.98 4.84
C PRO A 59 5.20 1.33 6.26
N VAL A 60 4.05 0.80 6.67
CA VAL A 60 3.49 0.98 8.01
C VAL A 60 3.56 -0.37 8.70
N ASN A 61 4.42 -0.47 9.72
CA ASN A 61 4.66 -1.70 10.45
C ASN A 61 3.60 -1.87 11.56
N ARG A 62 2.37 -2.14 11.14
CA ARG A 62 1.21 -2.38 12.02
C ARG A 62 0.44 -3.60 11.54
N SER A 63 0.13 -4.52 12.45
CA SER A 63 -0.89 -5.55 12.20
C SER A 63 -2.25 -4.85 12.13
N VAL A 64 -2.92 -4.93 10.99
CA VAL A 64 -4.20 -4.25 10.76
C VAL A 64 -5.31 -5.24 10.54
N GLU A 65 -6.18 -5.42 11.51
CA GLU A 65 -7.37 -6.27 11.35
C GLU A 65 -8.28 -5.76 10.22
N SER A 66 -8.30 -4.44 10.00
CA SER A 66 -9.01 -3.78 8.91
C SER A 66 -8.24 -2.57 8.36
N LEU A 67 -8.43 -2.29 7.06
CA LEU A 67 -7.89 -1.08 6.41
C LEU A 67 -8.56 0.20 6.95
N ALA A 68 -9.78 0.09 7.48
CA ALA A 68 -10.51 1.23 8.06
C ALA A 68 -9.78 1.80 9.28
N ASP A 69 -9.22 0.95 10.15
CA ASP A 69 -8.39 1.39 11.28
C ASP A 69 -7.11 2.08 10.82
N VAL A 70 -6.59 1.74 9.62
CA VAL A 70 -5.44 2.44 9.05
C VAL A 70 -5.81 3.86 8.69
N LEU A 71 -6.93 4.01 7.99
CA LEU A 71 -7.42 5.30 7.54
C LEU A 71 -7.77 6.20 8.72
N ALA A 72 -8.44 5.68 9.75
CA ALA A 72 -8.76 6.44 10.97
C ALA A 72 -7.52 6.92 11.74
N GLY A 73 -6.39 6.21 11.63
CA GLY A 73 -5.13 6.62 12.27
C GLY A 73 -4.26 7.55 11.42
N LEU A 74 -4.73 7.96 10.24
CA LEU A 74 -4.03 8.90 9.34
C LEU A 74 -4.58 10.33 9.41
N GLU A 75 -5.54 10.59 10.30
CA GLU A 75 -6.08 11.91 10.64
C GLU A 75 -5.13 12.76 11.50
#